data_AF-A0ABD0L944-F1
#
_entry.id   AF-A0ABD0L944-F1
#
_cell.length_a   1.000
_cell.length_b   1.000
_cell.length_c   1.000
_cell.angle_alpha   90.00
_cell.angle_beta   90.00
_cell.angle_gamma   90.00
#
_symmetry.space_group_name_H-M   'P 1'
#
loop_
_entity.id
_entity.type
_entity.pdbx_description
1 polymer ?
#
loop_
_entity_poly.entity_id
_entity_poly.type
_entity_poly.pdbx_seq_one_letter_code
_entity_poly.pdbx_strand_id
1 'polypeptide(L)' 'MHRGKQALLRNMKVRTAVEGQTCAYSHRTCTQNRLEGYDFCLKHILEDKTSPFKQCSYVAPKTNRRCSGAAPKSDRKDG' A
#
# COMPACT_ATOMS: atom_id res chain seq x y z
N MET A 1 -29.53 22.25 -14.52
CA MET A 1 -29.49 21.26 -13.41
C MET A 1 -28.08 21.23 -12.82
N HIS A 2 -28.03 21.52 -11.53
CA HIS A 2 -26.96 21.54 -10.53
C HIS A 2 -25.54 21.01 -10.87
N ARG A 3 -24.58 21.90 -10.55
CA ARG A 3 -23.14 21.69 -10.26
C ARG A 3 -22.87 20.41 -9.46
N GLY A 4 -21.83 19.66 -9.84
CA GLY A 4 -21.10 18.73 -8.96
C GLY A 4 -19.63 18.69 -9.38
N LYS A 5 -18.75 19.57 -8.89
CA LYS A 5 -18.03 19.46 -7.60
C LYS A 5 -17.52 18.05 -7.30
N GLN A 6 -16.36 17.68 -7.84
CA GLN A 6 -15.53 16.59 -7.28
C GLN A 6 -14.03 16.90 -7.46
N ALA A 7 -13.56 17.97 -6.81
CA ALA A 7 -12.16 18.04 -6.41
C ALA A 7 -12.02 17.14 -5.17
N LEU A 8 -11.88 15.82 -5.36
CA LEU A 8 -11.47 14.96 -4.26
C LEU A 8 -9.96 15.13 -4.10
N LEU A 9 -9.62 16.01 -3.18
CA LEU A 9 -8.26 16.30 -2.76
C LEU A 9 -7.49 15.00 -2.55
N ARG A 10 -6.35 14.92 -3.20
CA ARG A 10 -5.31 13.90 -3.08
C ARG A 10 -4.74 13.92 -1.67
N ASN A 11 -5.52 13.42 -0.72
CA ASN A 11 -5.15 13.21 0.68
C ASN A 11 -4.31 11.94 0.81
N MET A 12 -3.22 11.88 0.04
CA MET A 12 -2.13 11.00 0.40
C MET A 12 -1.50 11.63 1.63
N LYS A 13 -1.94 11.13 2.79
CA LYS A 13 -1.43 11.41 4.12
C LYS A 13 0.10 11.43 4.02
N VAL A 14 0.70 12.61 3.86
CA VAL A 14 2.04 12.87 4.37
C VAL A 14 1.82 12.81 5.87
N ARG A 15 1.76 11.59 6.39
CA ARG A 15 2.05 11.36 7.79
C ARG A 15 3.50 11.79 7.88
N THR A 16 3.71 13.03 8.33
CA THR A 16 5.01 13.60 8.67
C THR A 16 5.88 12.44 9.07
N ALA A 17 6.88 12.12 8.23
CA ALA A 17 7.76 11.00 8.46
C ALA A 17 8.21 11.14 9.91
N VAL A 18 7.75 10.24 10.78
CA VAL A 18 8.28 10.19 12.14
C VAL A 18 9.74 9.88 11.89
N GLU A 19 10.58 10.86 12.21
CA GLU A 19 12.01 10.87 11.92
C GLU A 19 12.59 9.49 12.27
N GLY A 20 13.00 8.72 11.24
CA GLY A 20 13.55 7.36 11.40
C GLY A 20 12.65 6.17 11.02
N GLN A 21 11.41 6.37 10.58
CA GLN A 21 10.54 5.25 10.14
C GLN A 21 10.35 5.18 8.62
N THR A 22 11.42 5.45 7.87
CA THR A 22 11.42 5.29 6.42
C THR A 22 11.69 3.84 6.01
N CYS A 23 11.22 3.47 4.83
CA CYS A 23 11.43 2.15 4.25
C CYS A 23 12.93 1.88 4.04
N ALA A 24 13.42 0.78 4.62
CA ALA A 24 14.82 0.32 4.55
C ALA A 24 15.17 -0.37 3.23
N TYR A 25 14.57 0.04 2.12
CA TYR A 25 14.80 -0.57 0.82
C TYR A 25 16.21 -0.25 0.33
N SER A 26 17.09 -1.25 0.22
CA SER A 26 18.52 -1.03 -0.05
C SER A 26 18.84 -0.66 -1.50
N HIS A 27 17.97 -1.03 -2.46
CA HIS A 27 18.23 -0.76 -3.88
C HIS A 27 17.87 0.68 -4.28
N ARG A 28 16.93 1.31 -3.58
CA ARG A 28 16.57 2.73 -3.77
C ARG A 28 16.15 3.38 -2.48
N THR A 29 16.59 4.61 -2.28
CA THR A 29 16.14 5.46 -1.18
C THR A 29 14.63 5.68 -1.27
N CYS A 30 13.88 5.04 -0.38
CA CYS A 30 12.43 5.14 -0.34
C CYS A 30 12.01 6.07 0.79
N THR A 31 11.30 7.15 0.46
CA THR A 31 10.78 8.13 1.42
C THR A 31 9.43 7.75 2.02
N GLN A 32 8.93 6.55 1.71
CA GLN A 32 7.68 6.04 2.29
C GLN A 32 7.92 5.52 3.71
N ASN A 33 6.88 5.60 4.54
CA ASN A 33 6.93 5.06 5.89
C ASN A 33 6.98 3.53 5.85
N ARG A 34 7.81 2.93 6.70
CA ARG A 34 7.82 1.49 6.93
C ARG A 34 6.52 1.05 7.60
N LEU A 35 6.13 -0.20 7.39
CA LEU A 35 4.97 -0.78 8.06
C LEU A 35 5.30 -1.10 9.51
N GLU A 36 4.29 -1.08 10.37
CA GLU A 36 4.51 -1.42 11.79
C GLU A 36 4.92 -2.90 11.91
N GLY A 37 6.05 -3.14 12.57
CA GLY A 37 6.66 -4.47 12.67
C GLY A 37 7.48 -4.93 11.45
N TYR A 38 7.66 -4.07 10.43
CA TYR A 38 8.47 -4.37 9.25
C TYR A 38 9.40 -3.20 8.90
N ASP A 39 10.49 -3.50 8.20
CA ASP A 39 11.42 -2.48 7.73
C ASP A 39 11.04 -1.88 6.37
N PHE A 40 10.01 -2.41 5.71
CA PHE A 40 9.59 -1.98 4.37
C PHE A 40 8.23 -1.29 4.36
N CYS A 41 8.02 -0.40 3.40
CA CYS A 41 6.71 0.21 3.15
C CYS A 41 5.73 -0.76 2.48
N LEU A 42 4.44 -0.39 2.40
CA LEU A 42 3.40 -1.21 1.77
C LEU A 42 3.69 -1.62 0.31
N LYS A 43 4.54 -0.88 -0.40
CA LYS A 43 4.99 -1.25 -1.74
C LYS A 43 6.15 -2.25 -1.73
N HIS A 44 7.21 -1.95 -0.97
CA HIS A 44 8.43 -2.76 -0.97
C HIS A 44 8.31 -4.01 -0.09
N ILE A 45 7.33 -4.09 0.83
CA ILE A 45 7.05 -5.32 1.56
C ILE A 45 6.68 -6.49 0.65
N LEU A 46 6.29 -6.22 -0.61
CA LEU A 46 6.07 -7.24 -1.64
C LEU A 46 7.35 -7.88 -2.18
N GLU A 47 8.48 -7.17 -2.08
CA GLU A 47 9.80 -7.71 -2.46
C GLU A 47 10.41 -8.55 -1.35
N ASP A 48 9.98 -8.31 -0.11
CA ASP A 48 10.41 -9.09 1.04
C ASP A 48 9.76 -10.47 1.05
N LYS A 49 10.53 -11.51 0.73
CA LYS A 49 10.06 -12.90 0.75
C LYS A 49 9.80 -13.41 2.17
N THR A 50 10.44 -12.82 3.18
CA THR A 50 10.22 -13.17 4.59
C THR A 50 8.91 -12.64 5.12
N SER A 51 8.32 -11.64 4.46
CA SER A 51 7.10 -11.01 4.88
C SER A 51 5.87 -11.88 4.59
N PRO A 52 4.89 -11.93 5.50
CA PRO A 52 3.59 -12.54 5.25
C PRO A 52 2.72 -11.62 4.40
N PHE A 53 3.27 -10.87 3.45
CA PHE A 53 2.52 -10.04 2.52
C PHE A 53 2.72 -10.55 1.09
N LYS A 54 1.73 -10.35 0.23
CA LYS A 54 1.80 -10.63 -1.21
C LYS A 54 0.96 -9.62 -1.98
N GLN A 55 1.20 -9.49 -3.28
CA GLN A 55 0.38 -8.61 -4.12
C GLN A 55 -1.07 -9.09 -4.02
N CYS A 56 -1.97 -8.15 -3.77
CA CYS A 56 -3.39 -8.46 -3.65
C CYS A 56 -3.88 -9.14 -4.94
N SER A 57 -4.39 -10.36 -4.78
CA SER A 57 -4.90 -11.15 -5.92
C SER A 57 -6.35 -10.78 -6.29
N TYR A 58 -6.93 -9.80 -5.60
CA TYR A 58 -8.28 -9.34 -5.89
C TYR A 58 -8.35 -8.71 -7.29
N VAL A 59 -9.34 -9.16 -8.06
CA VAL A 59 -9.67 -8.61 -9.37
C VAL A 59 -11.07 -8.01 -9.29
N ALA A 60 -11.19 -6.72 -9.58
CA ALA A 60 -12.47 -6.04 -9.52
C ALA A 60 -13.42 -6.61 -10.58
N PRO A 61 -14.62 -7.10 -10.21
CA PRO A 61 -15.52 -7.80 -11.14
C PRO A 61 -16.07 -6.88 -12.24
N LYS A 62 -16.15 -5.58 -11.99
CA LYS A 62 -16.71 -4.60 -12.94
C LYS A 62 -15.70 -4.08 -13.97
N THR A 63 -14.42 -4.05 -13.63
CA THR A 63 -13.37 -3.42 -14.46
C THR A 63 -12.25 -4.37 -14.85
N ASN A 64 -12.32 -5.62 -14.35
CA ASN A 64 -11.29 -6.64 -14.47
C ASN A 64 -9.88 -6.17 -14.08
N ARG A 65 -9.79 -5.14 -13.22
CA ARG A 65 -8.51 -4.57 -12.77
C ARG A 65 -8.01 -5.29 -11.52
N ARG A 66 -6.76 -5.74 -11.58
CA ARG A 66 -6.05 -6.34 -10.43
C ARG A 66 -5.65 -5.24 -9.45
N CYS A 67 -5.79 -5.53 -8.15
CA CYS A 67 -5.34 -4.61 -7.11
C CYS A 67 -3.80 -4.46 -7.13
N SER A 68 -3.31 -3.24 -6.97
CA SER A 68 -1.88 -2.92 -6.86
C SER A 68 -1.41 -2.83 -5.40
N GLY A 69 -2.31 -2.98 -4.43
CA GLY A 69 -1.98 -2.97 -3.01
C GLY A 69 -1.36 -4.29 -2.55
N ALA A 70 -0.56 -4.22 -1.49
CA ALA A 70 -0.15 -5.41 -0.75
C ALA A 70 -1.30 -5.88 0.15
N ALA A 71 -1.49 -7.20 0.22
CA ALA A 71 -2.41 -7.85 1.14
C ALA A 71 -1.61 -8.80 2.04
N PRO A 72 -1.92 -8.86 3.35
CA PRO A 72 -1.38 -9.90 4.19
C PRO A 72 -1.81 -11.26 3.63
N LYS A 73 -0.93 -12.25 3.72
CA LYS A 73 -1.21 -13.69 3.54
C LYS A 73 -2.07 -14.17 4.72
N SER A 74 -3.11 -13.45 5.11
CA SER A 74 -4.17 -14.04 5.89
C SER A 74 -4.89 -14.98 4.92
N ASP A 75 -4.75 -16.28 5.18
CA ASP A 75 -5.68 -17.28 4.67
C ASP A 75 -7.09 -16.76 4.91
N ARG A 76 -7.83 -16.56 3.82
CA ARG A 76 -9.24 -16.17 3.77
C ARG A 76 -9.63 -14.89 4.52
N LYS A 77 -10.07 -13.90 3.74
CA LYS A 77 -11.22 -13.10 4.19
C LYS A 77 -12.34 -13.24 3.16
N ASP A 78 -13.21 -14.19 3.48
CA ASP A 78 -14.61 -14.32 3.06
C ASP A 78 -15.34 -12.98 2.85
N GLY A 79 -16.25 -12.98 1.87
CA GLY A 79 -17.36 -12.02 1.74
C GLY A 79 -17.59 -11.54 0.32
#